data_AF-A0A9E0JMX9-F1
#
_entry.id   AF-A0A9E0JMX9-F1
#
_cell.length_a   1.000
_cell.length_b   1.000
_cell.length_c   1.000
_cell.angle_alpha   90.00
_cell.angle_beta   90.00
_cell.angle_gamma   90.00
#
_symmetry.space_group_name_H-M   'P 1'
#
loop_
_entity.id
_entity.type
_entity.pdbx_description
1 polymer ?
#
loop_
_entity_poly.entity_id
_entity_poly.type
_entity_poly.pdbx_seq_one_letter_code
_entity_poly.pdbx_strand_id
1 'polypeptide(L)'
;MAVAAANIHELYIAYFGRAADKAGLDYWLAEGQKEGVTLEVIAKSFSDQVEATGQYRLLNDPALVASAAEREDFLTDVYQNLFGRAPDAAGLAYWSDVLAKGGKDAVGRIIIDIVGGAVGDDHQLIANKSTVSDMYAKLQNDLKIQMTDADMDGNGVFDFVDAKNALNDLLKNVPTDPVAFELFKSQVQIEAERVAAQSNELVIGTGDTTAPFEAKASSGDDVVVLNASSNLDGYKSISGGTGSDTLRLEVAVVDKTDASKFSGFETLQLKGVATQDVTLFSGIKHVEVAGTSTVTLNDGTLVSLLDGANVTLTDKAASATDYAVVETNGDATLTANGYELLSLTAKQGGSVELNQDALTKLVINNVAVDDAATPLDESLLTLDVTGASKLTSINASASKGSLDLTADSSVASVSTGAGNDKITIEGDLAAKAGNTLAGTQSIDAGAGNDKITFTGNVNGTTPADGASLTINGGAGNDTITLDGSFTGNTTLTGGEGKDLFDLTKATGTLSISDFVSGQDKLAVGLTKTTDFGGDVTSQLVLNKDGSVDLANTLSGAKADGIVYFHHGDNTYVLVNDNTAGYSAANDLLITLTGKIDLTLTDVSGVAAV
;
A
#
# COMPACT_ATOMS: atom_id res chain seq x y z
N MET A 1 22.26 45.83 29.83
CA MET A 1 22.02 44.40 30.07
C MET A 1 21.53 43.79 28.76
N ALA A 2 21.92 42.55 28.46
CA ALA A 2 21.37 41.84 27.30
C ALA A 2 19.87 41.61 27.52
N VAL A 3 19.08 41.77 26.46
CA VAL A 3 17.64 41.48 26.49
C VAL A 3 17.46 39.96 26.60
N ALA A 4 16.74 39.51 27.63
CA ALA A 4 16.46 38.09 27.84
C ALA A 4 15.08 37.71 27.30
N ALA A 5 14.87 36.42 27.02
CA ALA A 5 13.59 35.90 26.53
C ALA A 5 12.42 36.25 27.46
N ALA A 6 12.65 36.18 28.78
CA ALA A 6 11.66 36.57 29.78
C ALA A 6 11.19 38.03 29.60
N ASN A 7 12.08 38.95 29.21
CA ASN A 7 11.71 40.35 28.99
C ASN A 7 10.83 40.51 27.75
N ILE A 8 11.06 39.72 26.70
CA ILE A 8 10.22 39.75 25.51
C ILE A 8 8.85 39.14 25.82
N HIS A 9 8.80 38.01 26.51
CA HIS A 9 7.54 37.40 26.97
C HIS A 9 6.71 38.37 27.80
N GLU A 10 7.34 39.09 28.74
CA GLU A 10 6.68 40.11 29.57
C GLU A 10 6.10 41.26 28.75
N LEU A 11 6.77 41.70 27.67
CA LEU A 11 6.24 42.72 26.77
C LEU A 11 5.04 42.21 25.95
N TYR A 12 5.10 40.99 25.43
CA TYR A 12 3.95 40.38 24.73
C TYR A 12 2.74 40.25 25.66
N ILE A 13 2.96 39.82 26.91
CA ILE A 13 1.89 39.74 27.90
C ILE A 13 1.34 41.14 28.18
N ALA A 14 2.19 42.14 28.48
CA ALA A 14 1.74 43.48 28.82
C ALA A 14 0.91 44.17 27.72
N TYR A 15 1.42 44.14 26.47
CA TYR A 15 0.77 44.80 25.34
C TYR A 15 -0.40 44.00 24.76
N PHE A 16 -0.30 42.69 24.69
CA PHE A 16 -1.23 41.90 23.87
C PHE A 16 -2.07 40.91 24.68
N GLY A 17 -1.77 40.75 25.98
CA GLY A 17 -2.47 39.78 26.83
C GLY A 17 -2.28 38.32 26.40
N ARG A 18 -1.27 38.04 25.56
CA ARG A 18 -0.96 36.72 25.00
C ARG A 18 0.53 36.39 25.13
N ALA A 19 0.87 35.13 24.90
CA ALA A 19 2.26 34.70 24.81
C ALA A 19 2.91 35.17 23.50
N ALA A 20 4.24 35.27 23.55
CA ALA A 20 5.05 35.51 22.36
C ALA A 20 4.98 34.31 21.41
N ASP A 21 4.75 34.57 20.13
CA ASP A 21 4.99 33.58 19.09
C ASP A 21 6.49 33.36 18.86
N LYS A 22 6.85 32.20 18.30
CA LYS A 22 8.26 31.81 18.18
C LYS A 22 9.04 32.74 17.23
N ALA A 23 8.44 33.11 16.11
CA ALA A 23 9.07 33.96 15.11
C ALA A 23 9.33 35.37 15.68
N GLY A 24 8.34 35.95 16.35
CA GLY A 24 8.44 37.22 17.05
C GLY A 24 9.46 37.18 18.18
N LEU A 25 9.45 36.15 19.03
CA LEU A 25 10.45 35.97 20.08
C LEU A 25 11.88 35.95 19.51
N ASP A 26 12.12 35.14 18.48
CA ASP A 26 13.43 35.06 17.82
C ASP A 26 13.86 36.40 17.23
N TYR A 27 12.93 37.09 16.55
CA TYR A 27 13.18 38.40 15.97
C TYR A 27 13.61 39.41 17.05
N TRP A 28 12.84 39.57 18.12
CA TRP A 28 13.16 40.55 19.16
C TRP A 28 14.40 40.19 19.97
N LEU A 29 14.66 38.90 20.18
CA LEU A 29 15.92 38.45 20.76
C LEU A 29 17.11 38.80 19.87
N ALA A 30 16.99 38.60 18.55
CA ALA A 30 18.02 38.97 17.59
C ALA A 30 18.23 40.49 17.52
N GLU A 31 17.16 41.29 17.52
CA GLU A 31 17.24 42.75 17.61
C GLU A 31 17.93 43.20 18.90
N GLY A 32 17.61 42.58 20.04
CA GLY A 32 18.21 42.88 21.33
C GLY A 32 19.69 42.53 21.47
N GLN A 33 20.27 41.79 20.51
CA GLN A 33 21.72 41.57 20.43
C GLN A 33 22.46 42.67 19.65
N LYS A 34 21.75 43.55 18.93
CA LYS A 34 22.38 44.63 18.16
C LYS A 34 22.88 45.74 19.07
N GLU A 35 24.01 46.34 18.69
CA GLU A 35 24.60 47.46 19.46
C GLU A 35 23.61 48.64 19.55
N GLY A 36 23.36 49.12 20.77
CA GLY A 36 22.48 50.25 21.05
C GLY A 36 20.99 49.91 21.18
N VAL A 37 20.56 48.67 20.92
CA VAL A 37 19.17 48.23 21.12
C VAL A 37 18.98 47.76 22.56
N THR A 38 18.30 48.56 23.37
CA THR A 38 17.96 48.22 24.77
C THR A 38 16.54 47.66 24.87
N LEU A 39 16.21 47.06 26.02
CA LEU A 39 14.83 46.65 26.30
C LEU A 39 13.83 47.81 26.18
N GLU A 40 14.23 49.01 26.58
CA GLU A 40 13.41 50.23 26.46
C GLU A 40 13.17 50.60 24.99
N VAL A 41 14.16 50.43 24.12
CA VAL A 41 14.01 50.63 22.66
C VAL A 41 13.05 49.59 22.07
N ILE A 42 13.17 48.32 22.47
CA ILE A 42 12.26 47.26 22.02
C ILE A 42 10.84 47.51 22.53
N ALA A 43 10.66 47.79 23.82
CA ALA A 43 9.34 48.09 24.41
C ALA A 43 8.68 49.30 23.74
N LYS A 44 9.46 50.34 23.42
CA LYS A 44 8.95 51.46 22.61
C LYS A 44 8.51 50.98 21.23
N SER A 45 9.29 50.13 20.57
CA SER A 45 8.95 49.59 19.24
C SER A 45 7.68 48.73 19.24
N PHE A 46 7.36 48.05 20.34
CA PHE A 46 6.10 47.30 20.50
C PHE A 46 4.89 48.23 20.39
N SER A 47 4.98 49.45 20.96
CA SER A 47 3.89 50.43 20.90
C SER A 47 3.59 50.95 19.49
N ASP A 48 4.54 50.80 18.56
CA ASP A 48 4.41 51.21 17.17
C ASP A 48 3.95 50.05 16.25
N GLN A 49 3.74 48.83 16.79
CA GLN A 49 3.26 47.68 16.00
C GLN A 49 1.80 47.84 15.58
N VAL A 50 1.43 47.26 14.43
CA VAL A 50 0.05 47.28 13.91
C VAL A 50 -0.92 46.65 14.91
N GLU A 51 -0.54 45.54 15.54
CA GLU A 51 -1.35 44.89 16.59
C GLU A 51 -1.60 45.83 17.78
N ALA A 52 -0.56 46.52 18.28
CA ALA A 52 -0.66 47.41 19.43
C ALA A 52 -1.52 48.66 19.15
N THR A 53 -1.34 49.26 17.97
CA THR A 53 -2.11 50.42 17.53
C THR A 53 -3.56 50.05 17.16
N GLY A 54 -3.80 48.82 16.69
CA GLY A 54 -5.15 48.28 16.50
C GLY A 54 -5.89 48.01 17.80
N GLN A 55 -5.19 47.55 18.84
CA GLN A 55 -5.76 47.24 20.15
C GLN A 55 -5.99 48.49 21.01
N TYR A 56 -5.03 49.41 21.02
CA TYR A 56 -5.07 50.60 21.87
C TYR A 56 -5.20 51.86 21.03
N ARG A 57 -6.37 52.49 21.13
CA ARG A 57 -6.66 53.78 20.46
C ARG A 57 -5.62 54.85 20.80
N LEU A 58 -5.20 54.91 22.07
CA LEU A 58 -4.17 55.83 22.57
C LEU A 58 -2.83 55.71 21.82
N LEU A 59 -2.47 54.52 21.32
CA LEU A 59 -1.23 54.31 20.56
C LEU A 59 -1.37 54.70 19.09
N ASN A 60 -2.57 54.59 18.52
CA ASN A 60 -2.86 54.97 17.14
C ASN A 60 -3.07 56.50 16.98
N ASP A 61 -3.72 57.15 17.95
CA ASP A 61 -3.90 58.60 18.00
C ASP A 61 -3.26 59.17 19.27
N PRO A 62 -2.00 59.65 19.19
CA PRO A 62 -1.28 60.19 20.34
C PRO A 62 -1.95 61.42 20.99
N ALA A 63 -2.89 62.09 20.31
CA ALA A 63 -3.66 63.18 20.93
C ALA A 63 -4.56 62.67 22.05
N LEU A 64 -4.96 61.39 22.00
CA LEU A 64 -5.75 60.74 23.05
C LEU A 64 -4.96 60.55 24.36
N VAL A 65 -3.62 60.65 24.34
CA VAL A 65 -2.81 60.63 25.57
C VAL A 65 -3.19 61.79 26.50
N ALA A 66 -3.76 62.89 26.00
CA ALA A 66 -4.26 63.98 26.85
C ALA A 66 -5.53 63.60 27.63
N SER A 67 -6.31 62.62 27.15
CA SER A 67 -7.52 62.14 27.82
C SER A 67 -7.17 61.28 29.02
N ALA A 68 -7.67 61.66 30.21
CA ALA A 68 -7.50 60.85 31.41
C ALA A 68 -8.14 59.46 31.27
N ALA A 69 -9.33 59.40 30.65
CA ALA A 69 -10.04 58.14 30.43
C ALA A 69 -9.24 57.17 29.54
N GLU A 70 -8.65 57.64 28.44
CA GLU A 70 -7.87 56.79 27.54
C GLU A 70 -6.57 56.28 28.20
N ARG A 71 -5.93 57.10 29.04
CA ARG A 71 -4.78 56.66 29.84
C ARG A 71 -5.20 55.62 30.89
N GLU A 72 -6.34 55.83 31.54
CA GLU A 72 -6.85 54.93 32.57
C GLU A 72 -7.28 53.58 31.99
N ASP A 73 -7.93 53.57 30.82
CA ASP A 73 -8.31 52.36 30.09
C ASP A 73 -7.05 51.57 29.69
N PHE A 74 -6.07 52.22 29.05
CA PHE A 74 -4.80 51.59 28.69
C PHE A 74 -4.07 50.98 29.89
N LEU A 75 -3.95 51.73 31.00
CA LEU A 75 -3.26 51.24 32.20
C LEU A 75 -4.04 50.11 32.88
N THR A 76 -5.37 50.14 32.83
CA THR A 76 -6.21 49.07 33.35
C THR A 76 -6.00 47.78 32.56
N ASP A 77 -5.92 47.86 31.24
CA ASP A 77 -5.64 46.70 30.38
C ASP A 77 -4.24 46.14 30.64
N VAL A 78 -3.22 46.99 30.74
CA VAL A 78 -1.84 46.55 31.07
C VAL A 78 -1.80 45.83 32.42
N TYR A 79 -2.47 46.36 33.45
CA TYR A 79 -2.55 45.73 34.77
C TYR A 79 -3.36 44.44 34.75
N GLN A 80 -4.44 44.38 33.96
CA GLN A 80 -5.23 43.17 33.79
C GLN A 80 -4.41 42.08 33.11
N ASN A 81 -3.66 42.43 32.06
CA ASN A 81 -2.81 41.52 31.32
C ASN A 81 -1.67 40.96 32.18
N LEU A 82 -0.99 41.82 32.94
CA LEU A 82 0.12 41.42 33.80
C LEU A 82 -0.36 40.69 35.07
N PHE A 83 -1.29 41.29 35.81
CA PHE A 83 -1.62 40.91 37.18
C PHE A 83 -3.01 40.32 37.37
N GLY A 84 -3.85 40.31 36.33
CA GLY A 84 -5.24 39.81 36.44
C GLY A 84 -6.15 40.70 37.30
N ARG A 85 -5.75 41.94 37.57
CA ARG A 85 -6.46 42.90 38.43
C ARG A 85 -6.27 44.32 37.92
N ALA A 86 -7.16 45.23 38.30
CA ALA A 86 -7.01 46.67 38.07
C ALA A 86 -5.88 47.27 38.95
N PRO A 87 -5.28 48.40 38.53
CA PRO A 87 -4.37 49.16 39.38
C PRO A 87 -5.08 49.75 40.60
N ASP A 88 -4.39 49.91 41.71
CA ASP A 88 -4.92 50.69 42.83
C ASP A 88 -4.99 52.18 42.47
N ALA A 89 -5.81 52.95 43.20
CA ALA A 89 -6.05 54.34 42.88
C ALA A 89 -4.77 55.22 42.90
N ALA A 90 -3.80 54.91 43.76
CA ALA A 90 -2.56 55.69 43.84
C ALA A 90 -1.60 55.33 42.70
N GLY A 91 -1.48 54.04 42.38
CA GLY A 91 -0.72 53.54 41.24
C GLY A 91 -1.28 54.06 39.91
N LEU A 92 -2.60 53.99 39.71
CA LEU A 92 -3.29 54.50 38.52
C LEU A 92 -3.04 56.00 38.34
N ALA A 93 -3.18 56.78 39.41
CA ALA A 93 -2.93 58.23 39.37
C ALA A 93 -1.47 58.55 39.04
N TYR A 94 -0.52 57.81 39.63
CA TYR A 94 0.90 57.98 39.36
C TYR A 94 1.25 57.69 37.90
N TRP A 95 0.89 56.50 37.39
CA TRP A 95 1.20 56.12 36.01
C TRP A 95 0.47 56.96 34.98
N SER A 96 -0.77 57.38 35.27
CA SER A 96 -1.52 58.30 34.39
C SER A 96 -0.84 59.66 34.29
N ASP A 97 -0.25 60.18 35.36
CA ASP A 97 0.54 61.43 35.34
C ASP A 97 1.86 61.26 34.58
N VAL A 98 2.55 60.13 34.76
CA VAL A 98 3.76 59.81 33.99
C VAL A 98 3.45 59.74 32.49
N LEU A 99 2.36 59.08 32.11
CA LEU A 99 1.93 58.96 30.72
C LEU A 99 1.45 60.31 30.14
N ALA A 100 0.76 61.14 30.94
CA ALA A 100 0.35 62.49 30.53
C ALA A 100 1.54 63.40 30.20
N LYS A 101 2.65 63.27 30.95
CA LYS A 101 3.86 64.07 30.76
C LYS A 101 4.77 63.52 29.66
N GLY A 102 4.87 62.20 29.57
CA GLY A 102 5.79 61.51 28.68
C GLY A 102 5.22 61.19 27.30
N GLY A 103 3.90 61.27 27.12
CA GLY A 103 3.27 60.95 25.84
C GLY A 103 3.37 59.46 25.51
N LYS A 104 3.07 59.11 24.24
CA LYS A 104 3.16 57.73 23.72
C LYS A 104 4.56 57.12 23.93
N ASP A 105 5.61 57.94 23.93
CA ASP A 105 6.99 57.47 24.03
C ASP A 105 7.34 56.95 25.44
N ALA A 106 6.56 57.31 26.47
CA ALA A 106 6.74 56.79 27.82
C ALA A 106 6.13 55.39 28.04
N VAL A 107 5.29 54.89 27.12
CA VAL A 107 4.53 53.64 27.32
C VAL A 107 5.45 52.45 27.57
N GLY A 108 6.46 52.26 26.72
CA GLY A 108 7.40 51.14 26.87
C GLY A 108 8.15 51.18 28.20
N ARG A 109 8.54 52.39 28.63
CA ARG A 109 9.21 52.59 29.93
C ARG A 109 8.27 52.33 31.12
N ILE A 110 7.03 52.80 31.05
CA ILE A 110 6.01 52.57 32.07
C ILE A 110 5.79 51.07 32.26
N ILE A 111 5.65 50.30 31.17
CA ILE A 111 5.47 48.84 31.25
C ILE A 111 6.68 48.17 31.93
N ILE A 112 7.90 48.54 31.53
CA ILE A 112 9.12 48.00 32.16
C ILE A 112 9.15 48.32 33.66
N ASP A 113 8.82 49.55 34.05
CA ASP A 113 8.84 49.95 35.46
C ASP A 113 7.70 49.30 36.27
N ILE A 114 6.52 49.08 35.67
CA ILE A 114 5.40 48.34 36.30
C ILE A 114 5.82 46.89 36.56
N VAL A 115 6.39 46.21 35.57
CA VAL A 115 6.89 44.83 35.70
C VAL A 115 8.00 44.76 36.74
N GLY A 116 8.98 45.67 36.67
CA GLY A 116 10.12 45.72 37.59
C GLY A 116 9.75 46.12 39.03
N GLY A 117 8.62 46.79 39.22
CA GLY A 117 8.09 47.18 40.53
C GLY A 117 7.18 46.15 41.19
N ALA A 118 6.84 45.06 40.49
CA ALA A 118 5.95 44.02 41.02
C ALA A 118 6.58 43.27 42.21
N VAL A 119 5.77 42.95 43.22
CA VAL A 119 6.19 42.23 44.43
C VAL A 119 5.16 41.17 44.82
N GLY A 120 5.56 40.20 45.66
CA GLY A 120 4.64 39.17 46.16
C GLY A 120 3.98 38.37 45.04
N ASP A 121 2.66 38.19 45.13
CA ASP A 121 1.87 37.41 44.17
C ASP A 121 1.96 37.95 42.74
N ASP A 122 2.04 39.27 42.57
CA ASP A 122 2.17 39.91 41.25
C ASP A 122 3.50 39.53 40.57
N HIS A 123 4.60 39.51 41.32
CA HIS A 123 5.90 39.09 40.81
C HIS A 123 5.89 37.62 40.40
N GLN A 124 5.28 36.76 41.24
CA GLN A 124 5.17 35.34 40.96
C GLN A 124 4.27 35.07 39.75
N LEU A 125 3.17 35.81 39.60
CA LEU A 125 2.25 35.66 38.47
C LEU A 125 2.91 36.02 37.14
N ILE A 126 3.67 37.12 37.08
CA ILE A 126 4.43 37.47 35.86
C ILE A 126 5.45 36.39 35.54
N ALA A 127 6.23 35.92 36.52
CA ALA A 127 7.22 34.88 36.30
C ALA A 127 6.59 33.58 35.77
N ASN A 128 5.43 33.19 36.31
CA ASN A 128 4.69 32.01 35.86
C ASN A 128 4.13 32.22 34.44
N LYS A 129 3.52 33.37 34.14
CA LYS A 129 3.05 33.70 32.78
C LYS A 129 4.18 33.74 31.76
N SER A 130 5.34 34.29 32.14
CA SER A 130 6.55 34.31 31.31
C SER A 130 7.06 32.89 31.02
N THR A 131 7.03 32.00 32.02
CA THR A 131 7.37 30.57 31.85
C THR A 131 6.39 29.88 30.89
N VAL A 132 5.09 30.13 31.01
CA VAL A 132 4.07 29.55 30.12
C VAL A 132 4.22 30.09 28.69
N SER A 133 4.56 31.38 28.55
CA SER A 133 4.89 31.99 27.26
C SER A 133 6.14 31.35 26.62
N ASP A 134 7.16 31.01 27.41
CA ASP A 134 8.33 30.28 26.93
C ASP A 134 7.97 28.86 26.49
N MET A 135 7.14 28.16 27.25
CA MET A 135 6.61 26.85 26.86
C MET A 135 5.84 26.93 25.54
N TYR A 136 5.05 27.98 25.31
CA TYR A 136 4.33 28.20 24.06
C TYR A 136 5.26 28.40 22.86
N ALA A 137 6.30 29.24 23.00
CA ALA A 137 7.27 29.46 21.93
C ALA A 137 8.05 28.17 21.59
N LYS A 138 8.34 27.33 22.59
CA LYS A 138 8.97 26.01 22.37
C LYS A 138 8.01 25.03 21.73
N LEU A 139 6.75 25.00 22.16
CA LEU A 139 5.72 24.15 21.57
C LEU A 139 5.54 24.45 20.07
N GLN A 140 5.55 25.71 19.65
CA GLN A 140 5.51 26.05 18.21
C GLN A 140 6.69 25.50 17.43
N ASN A 141 7.87 25.41 18.06
CA ASN A 141 9.06 24.84 17.44
C ASN A 141 9.00 23.30 17.39
N ASP A 142 8.38 22.67 18.38
CA ASP A 142 8.21 21.21 18.44
C ASP A 142 7.06 20.75 17.51
N LEU A 143 6.01 21.55 17.37
CA LEU A 143 4.91 21.37 16.41
C LEU A 143 5.25 21.85 14.99
N LYS A 144 6.34 22.61 14.81
CA LYS A 144 6.81 23.23 13.54
C LYS A 144 5.72 23.88 12.68
N ILE A 145 4.70 24.48 13.31
CA ILE A 145 3.72 25.31 12.61
C ILE A 145 4.33 26.68 12.38
N GLN A 146 4.79 26.97 11.17
CA GLN A 146 4.97 28.37 10.76
C GLN A 146 3.67 28.84 10.13
N MET A 147 2.84 29.53 10.92
CA MET A 147 1.79 30.41 10.40
C MET A 147 2.28 31.84 10.56
N THR A 148 2.22 32.61 9.49
CA THR A 148 2.44 34.06 9.54
C THR A 148 1.16 34.77 9.98
N ASP A 149 1.25 36.00 10.45
CA ASP A 149 0.09 36.78 10.90
C ASP A 149 -0.96 37.02 9.80
N ALA A 150 -0.61 36.83 8.52
CA ALA A 150 -1.52 36.90 7.37
C ALA A 150 -2.35 35.62 7.14
N ASP A 151 -2.01 34.52 7.80
CA ASP A 151 -2.67 33.22 7.64
C ASP A 151 -3.87 33.05 8.60
N MET A 152 -4.18 34.07 9.41
CA MET A 152 -5.24 34.05 10.45
C MET A 152 -6.56 34.71 9.99
N ASP A 153 -6.64 35.15 8.75
CA ASP A 153 -7.75 35.90 8.16
C ASP A 153 -8.86 34.95 7.63
N GLY A 154 -9.32 34.02 8.46
CA GLY A 154 -10.68 33.46 8.35
C GLY A 154 -11.02 32.57 7.14
N ASN A 155 -10.07 31.85 6.52
CA ASN A 155 -10.36 30.98 5.37
C ASN A 155 -10.19 29.45 5.60
N GLY A 156 -10.30 28.98 6.85
CA GLY A 156 -10.66 27.58 7.13
C GLY A 156 -9.56 26.53 7.00
N VAL A 157 -8.30 26.87 7.31
CA VAL A 157 -7.20 25.90 7.37
C VAL A 157 -6.93 25.51 8.84
N PHE A 158 -7.54 24.40 9.27
CA PHE A 158 -7.32 23.60 10.50
C PHE A 158 -7.57 24.15 11.91
N ASP A 159 -7.92 23.18 12.76
CA ASP A 159 -8.09 23.07 14.23
C ASP A 159 -6.91 23.61 15.10
N PHE A 160 -5.98 24.38 14.52
CA PHE A 160 -4.89 25.04 15.28
C PHE A 160 -5.37 26.28 16.05
N VAL A 161 -6.48 26.85 15.60
CA VAL A 161 -7.19 27.92 16.32
C VAL A 161 -7.62 27.43 17.71
N ASP A 162 -8.04 26.18 17.88
CA ASP A 162 -8.49 25.65 19.16
C ASP A 162 -7.33 25.35 20.13
N ALA A 163 -6.19 24.88 19.64
CA ALA A 163 -4.97 24.73 20.45
C ALA A 163 -4.41 26.09 20.92
N LYS A 164 -4.38 27.08 20.01
CA LYS A 164 -3.97 28.47 20.34
C LYS A 164 -4.95 29.13 21.31
N ASN A 165 -6.26 28.93 21.13
CA ASN A 165 -7.30 29.47 22.00
C ASN A 165 -7.29 28.81 23.37
N ALA A 166 -7.19 27.48 23.45
CA ALA A 166 -7.10 26.73 24.70
C ALA A 166 -5.88 27.19 25.53
N LEU A 167 -4.74 27.44 24.88
CA LEU A 167 -3.51 27.87 25.56
C LEU A 167 -3.49 29.36 25.91
N ASN A 168 -4.09 30.23 25.08
CA ASN A 168 -4.37 31.63 25.45
C ASN A 168 -5.37 31.72 26.61
N ASP A 169 -6.33 30.80 26.70
CA ASP A 169 -7.24 30.70 27.84
C ASP A 169 -6.55 30.17 29.11
N LEU A 170 -5.52 29.33 28.96
CA LEU A 170 -4.65 28.92 30.07
C LEU A 170 -3.82 30.10 30.60
N LEU A 171 -3.28 30.98 29.73
CA LEU A 171 -2.55 32.21 30.16
C LEU A 171 -3.39 33.16 31.02
N LYS A 172 -4.72 33.15 30.85
CA LYS A 172 -5.65 33.96 31.67
C LYS A 172 -5.82 33.42 33.09
N ASN A 173 -5.51 32.15 33.34
CA ASN A 173 -5.79 31.44 34.60
C ASN A 173 -4.55 30.85 35.28
N VAL A 174 -3.36 31.42 35.02
CA VAL A 174 -2.09 30.93 35.59
C VAL A 174 -2.10 31.04 37.13
N PRO A 175 -1.91 29.94 37.88
CA PRO A 175 -1.89 29.98 39.34
C PRO A 175 -0.57 30.54 39.88
N THR A 176 -0.62 31.20 41.04
CA THR A 176 0.57 31.67 41.77
C THR A 176 1.10 30.63 42.77
N ASP A 177 0.26 29.69 43.22
CA ASP A 177 0.66 28.61 44.12
C ASP A 177 1.65 27.64 43.42
N PRO A 178 2.82 27.35 44.02
CA PRO A 178 3.83 26.51 43.39
C PRO A 178 3.35 25.10 43.03
N VAL A 179 2.52 24.46 43.86
CA VAL A 179 2.05 23.09 43.62
C VAL A 179 1.02 23.08 42.48
N ALA A 180 0.08 24.03 42.50
CA ALA A 180 -0.86 24.23 41.42
C ALA A 180 -0.16 24.58 40.10
N PHE A 181 0.94 25.33 40.15
CA PHE A 181 1.71 25.69 38.97
C PHE A 181 2.49 24.51 38.36
N GLU A 182 3.04 23.60 39.17
CA GLU A 182 3.63 22.37 38.65
C GLU A 182 2.60 21.46 37.95
N LEU A 183 1.40 21.35 38.52
CA LEU A 183 0.28 20.65 37.88
C LEU A 183 -0.16 21.34 36.58
N PHE A 184 -0.23 22.67 36.60
CA PHE A 184 -0.57 23.48 35.45
C PHE A 184 0.45 23.32 34.31
N LYS A 185 1.76 23.32 34.60
CA LYS A 185 2.80 23.04 33.60
C LYS A 185 2.65 21.64 33.00
N SER A 186 2.31 20.66 33.83
CA SER A 186 2.04 19.29 33.36
C SER A 186 0.82 19.24 32.45
N GLN A 187 -0.24 20.00 32.75
CA GLN A 187 -1.42 20.13 31.87
C GLN A 187 -1.08 20.80 30.54
N VAL A 188 -0.28 21.88 30.56
CA VAL A 188 0.19 22.54 29.33
C VAL A 188 1.03 21.58 28.48
N GLN A 189 1.89 20.77 29.10
CA GLN A 189 2.70 19.76 28.42
C GLN A 189 1.84 18.62 27.83
N ILE A 190 0.84 18.15 28.57
CA ILE A 190 -0.10 17.12 28.07
C ILE A 190 -0.90 17.66 26.89
N GLU A 191 -1.36 18.90 26.96
CA GLU A 191 -2.11 19.53 25.88
C GLU A 191 -1.24 19.77 24.65
N ALA A 192 0.02 20.18 24.86
CA ALA A 192 1.05 20.25 23.84
C ALA A 192 1.28 18.91 23.13
N GLU A 193 1.46 17.84 23.90
CA GLU A 193 1.65 16.48 23.38
C GLU A 193 0.38 15.96 22.68
N ARG A 194 -0.81 16.29 23.20
CA ARG A 194 -2.09 15.97 22.56
C ARG A 194 -2.22 16.64 21.19
N VAL A 195 -1.89 17.92 21.10
CA VAL A 195 -1.92 18.67 19.83
C VAL A 195 -0.88 18.12 18.85
N ALA A 196 0.33 17.80 19.33
CA ALA A 196 1.37 17.16 18.53
C ALA A 196 0.96 15.78 18.01
N ALA A 197 0.27 15.00 18.82
CA ALA A 197 -0.20 13.66 18.47
C ALA A 197 -1.46 13.67 17.57
N GLN A 198 -2.15 14.82 17.43
CA GLN A 198 -3.36 14.93 16.62
C GLN A 198 -3.10 15.37 15.16
N SER A 199 -1.87 15.78 14.81
CA SER A 199 -1.53 16.25 13.47
C SER A 199 -0.70 15.25 12.66
N ASN A 200 -1.10 13.98 12.58
CA ASN A 200 -0.52 13.05 11.59
C ASN A 200 -1.08 13.31 10.17
N GLU A 201 -2.12 14.14 10.01
CA GLU A 201 -2.76 14.39 8.72
C GLU A 201 -2.91 15.90 8.45
N LEU A 202 -2.13 16.43 7.51
CA LEU A 202 -2.14 17.81 7.02
C LEU A 202 -2.92 17.90 5.71
N VAL A 203 -4.13 18.44 5.72
CA VAL A 203 -4.89 18.69 4.47
C VAL A 203 -4.47 20.04 3.84
N ILE A 204 -4.16 20.03 2.56
CA ILE A 204 -3.78 21.25 1.83
C ILE A 204 -5.03 22.06 1.49
N GLY A 205 -5.08 23.31 1.95
CA GLY A 205 -6.15 24.26 1.67
C GLY A 205 -5.95 25.03 0.35
N THR A 206 -6.53 26.22 0.25
CA THR A 206 -6.33 27.13 -0.89
C THR A 206 -5.12 28.03 -0.67
N GLY A 207 -4.18 28.06 -1.62
CA GLY A 207 -2.99 28.92 -1.51
C GLY A 207 -3.27 30.38 -1.85
N ASP A 208 -2.62 31.32 -1.15
CA ASP A 208 -2.62 32.73 -1.50
C ASP A 208 -1.67 32.98 -2.70
N THR A 209 -2.23 33.47 -3.80
CA THR A 209 -1.46 33.77 -5.03
C THR A 209 -0.72 35.10 -4.96
N THR A 210 -0.98 35.92 -3.94
CA THR A 210 -0.34 37.21 -3.71
C THR A 210 0.92 37.12 -2.85
N ALA A 211 1.06 36.05 -2.06
CA ALA A 211 2.24 35.71 -1.26
C ALA A 211 2.50 34.20 -1.30
N PRO A 212 3.44 33.71 -2.15
CA PRO A 212 3.67 32.27 -2.31
C PRO A 212 4.05 31.59 -0.99
N PHE A 213 3.32 30.53 -0.63
CA PHE A 213 3.40 29.81 0.63
C PHE A 213 4.28 28.54 0.53
N GLU A 214 4.98 28.18 1.61
CA GLU A 214 5.71 26.91 1.72
C GLU A 214 5.07 26.06 2.83
N ALA A 215 4.50 24.91 2.46
CA ALA A 215 3.98 23.93 3.42
C ALA A 215 5.08 22.94 3.78
N LYS A 216 5.29 22.70 5.08
CA LYS A 216 6.26 21.71 5.54
C LYS A 216 5.69 20.92 6.71
N ALA A 217 5.52 19.62 6.52
CA ALA A 217 5.22 18.68 7.59
C ALA A 217 6.42 18.48 8.54
N SER A 218 6.19 17.75 9.62
CA SER A 218 6.94 17.77 10.87
C SER A 218 8.29 17.03 10.75
N SER A 219 8.69 16.32 11.79
CA SER A 219 9.82 15.38 11.75
C SER A 219 9.44 13.95 12.14
N GLY A 220 8.14 13.69 12.29
CA GLY A 220 7.59 12.34 12.42
C GLY A 220 7.16 11.79 11.07
N ASP A 221 6.47 10.66 11.08
CA ASP A 221 5.86 10.08 9.88
C ASP A 221 4.51 10.76 9.65
N ASP A 222 4.45 11.65 8.66
CA ASP A 222 3.29 12.51 8.41
C ASP A 222 2.48 12.09 7.18
N VAL A 223 1.20 12.41 7.16
CA VAL A 223 0.31 12.29 6.00
C VAL A 223 -0.08 13.68 5.53
N VAL A 224 0.22 14.02 4.29
CA VAL A 224 -0.24 15.27 3.66
C VAL A 224 -1.33 14.93 2.64
N VAL A 225 -2.47 15.62 2.68
CA VAL A 225 -3.68 15.25 1.92
C VAL A 225 -4.06 16.33 0.92
N LEU A 226 -4.28 15.93 -0.33
CA LEU A 226 -4.97 16.72 -1.34
C LEU A 226 -6.39 16.18 -1.54
N ASN A 227 -7.40 16.97 -1.19
CA ASN A 227 -8.80 16.63 -1.39
C ASN A 227 -9.44 17.57 -2.42
N ALA A 228 -10.76 17.45 -2.62
CA ALA A 228 -11.50 18.25 -3.60
C ALA A 228 -11.44 19.77 -3.37
N SER A 229 -11.05 20.23 -2.19
CA SER A 229 -10.96 21.65 -1.83
C SER A 229 -9.53 22.22 -1.94
N SER A 230 -8.53 21.37 -2.20
CA SER A 230 -7.13 21.78 -2.30
C SER A 230 -6.88 22.61 -3.57
N ASN A 231 -6.13 23.71 -3.44
CA ASN A 231 -5.68 24.52 -4.57
C ASN A 231 -4.18 24.85 -4.44
N LEU A 232 -3.38 24.42 -5.41
CA LEU A 232 -1.93 24.50 -5.41
C LEU A 232 -1.36 25.82 -5.98
N ASP A 233 -2.16 26.71 -6.56
CA ASP A 233 -1.68 27.90 -7.30
C ASP A 233 -0.86 28.88 -6.45
N GLY A 234 -1.10 28.94 -5.14
CA GLY A 234 -0.35 29.78 -4.18
C GLY A 234 0.81 29.05 -3.47
N TYR A 235 1.02 27.76 -3.72
CA TYR A 235 2.06 26.99 -3.06
C TYR A 235 3.35 27.00 -3.89
N LYS A 236 4.45 27.43 -3.26
CA LYS A 236 5.81 27.32 -3.80
C LYS A 236 6.39 25.93 -3.57
N SER A 237 6.17 25.36 -2.38
CA SER A 237 6.60 24.01 -2.03
C SER A 237 5.70 23.38 -0.98
N ILE A 238 5.60 22.05 -1.03
CA ILE A 238 4.93 21.19 -0.07
C ILE A 238 5.89 20.04 0.25
N SER A 239 6.40 19.95 1.49
CA SER A 239 7.32 18.88 1.87
C SER A 239 6.78 18.01 3.00
N GLY A 240 6.99 16.68 2.92
CA GLY A 240 6.74 15.74 4.03
C GLY A 240 7.63 16.01 5.25
N GLY A 241 8.81 16.59 5.03
CA GLY A 241 9.72 16.93 6.12
C GLY A 241 10.79 15.86 6.29
N THR A 242 10.88 15.28 7.48
CA THR A 242 11.80 14.16 7.76
C THR A 242 11.00 13.05 8.41
N GLY A 243 11.22 11.81 8.03
CA GLY A 243 10.38 10.70 8.50
C GLY A 243 10.11 9.78 7.31
N SER A 244 9.15 8.88 7.46
CA SER A 244 8.52 8.17 6.36
C SER A 244 7.19 8.83 6.04
N ASP A 245 7.18 9.72 5.05
CA ASP A 245 6.04 10.60 4.83
C ASP A 245 5.15 10.11 3.68
N THR A 246 3.84 10.34 3.84
CA THR A 246 2.79 9.94 2.88
C THR A 246 2.14 11.17 2.25
N LEU A 247 2.08 11.20 0.92
CA LEU A 247 1.20 12.11 0.18
C LEU A 247 -0.09 11.34 -0.19
N ARG A 248 -1.24 11.74 0.35
CA ARG A 248 -2.55 11.19 0.04
C ARG A 248 -3.30 12.07 -0.95
N LEU A 249 -3.73 11.49 -2.05
CA LEU A 249 -4.56 12.11 -3.06
C LEU A 249 -5.97 11.52 -2.98
N GLU A 250 -6.97 12.33 -2.67
CA GLU A 250 -8.36 11.86 -2.50
C GLU A 250 -9.28 12.21 -3.67
N VAL A 251 -8.98 13.27 -4.42
CA VAL A 251 -9.75 13.69 -5.62
C VAL A 251 -8.88 14.46 -6.63
N ALA A 252 -7.78 15.07 -6.18
CA ALA A 252 -6.88 15.83 -7.02
C ALA A 252 -5.89 14.92 -7.78
N VAL A 253 -5.70 15.21 -9.07
CA VAL A 253 -4.56 14.70 -9.85
C VAL A 253 -3.45 15.73 -9.79
N VAL A 254 -2.22 15.31 -9.52
CA VAL A 254 -1.06 16.19 -9.57
C VAL A 254 -0.44 16.08 -10.95
N ASP A 255 -0.46 17.17 -11.71
CA ASP A 255 0.11 17.24 -13.04
C ASP A 255 1.62 17.53 -13.01
N LYS A 256 2.25 17.58 -14.19
CA LYS A 256 3.68 17.85 -14.32
C LYS A 256 4.11 19.23 -13.78
N THR A 257 3.22 20.21 -13.84
CA THR A 257 3.51 21.58 -13.39
C THR A 257 3.54 21.65 -11.87
N ASP A 258 2.60 20.98 -11.21
CA ASP A 258 2.47 20.97 -9.76
C ASP A 258 3.36 19.93 -9.07
N ALA A 259 3.71 18.83 -9.73
CA ALA A 259 4.52 17.77 -9.13
C ALA A 259 5.85 18.26 -8.55
N SER A 260 6.47 19.28 -9.18
CA SER A 260 7.72 19.88 -8.71
C SER A 260 7.61 20.61 -7.37
N LYS A 261 6.40 20.91 -6.91
CA LYS A 261 6.14 21.52 -5.59
C LYS A 261 6.32 20.50 -4.46
N PHE A 262 6.20 19.20 -4.74
CA PHE A 262 6.23 18.14 -3.73
C PHE A 262 7.63 17.58 -3.52
N SER A 263 8.03 17.39 -2.25
CA SER A 263 9.33 16.81 -1.90
C SER A 263 9.30 16.07 -0.55
N GLY A 264 10.22 15.12 -0.36
CA GLY A 264 10.32 14.38 0.91
C GLY A 264 9.09 13.54 1.23
N PHE A 265 8.57 12.82 0.23
CA PHE A 265 7.53 11.81 0.41
C PHE A 265 8.06 10.47 -0.09
N GLU A 266 7.85 9.41 0.67
CA GLU A 266 8.22 8.04 0.33
C GLU A 266 7.03 7.24 -0.17
N THR A 267 5.83 7.57 0.33
CA THR A 267 4.58 6.89 0.02
C THR A 267 3.61 7.82 -0.70
N LEU A 268 3.02 7.35 -1.79
CA LEU A 268 1.90 8.01 -2.46
C LEU A 268 0.64 7.17 -2.28
N GLN A 269 -0.38 7.72 -1.63
CA GLN A 269 -1.65 7.05 -1.43
C GLN A 269 -2.72 7.63 -2.36
N LEU A 270 -3.30 6.80 -3.21
CA LEU A 270 -4.36 7.14 -4.16
C LEU A 270 -5.70 6.62 -3.63
N LYS A 271 -6.61 7.53 -3.29
CA LYS A 271 -7.99 7.22 -2.91
C LYS A 271 -8.91 7.93 -3.88
N GLY A 272 -9.65 7.21 -4.72
CA GLY A 272 -10.59 7.87 -5.65
C GLY A 272 -9.94 8.72 -6.76
N VAL A 273 -8.65 8.52 -7.03
CA VAL A 273 -7.93 9.18 -8.11
C VAL A 273 -8.01 8.35 -9.38
N ALA A 274 -8.59 8.91 -10.44
CA ALA A 274 -8.79 8.17 -11.69
C ALA A 274 -7.47 7.84 -12.42
N THR A 275 -6.54 8.80 -12.49
CA THR A 275 -5.25 8.63 -13.19
C THR A 275 -4.16 9.42 -12.48
N GLN A 276 -3.01 8.80 -12.19
CA GLN A 276 -1.84 9.49 -11.65
C GLN A 276 -0.54 8.98 -12.26
N ASP A 277 0.30 9.91 -12.72
CA ASP A 277 1.67 9.61 -13.12
C ASP A 277 2.60 9.80 -11.90
N VAL A 278 3.04 8.68 -11.32
CA VAL A 278 3.91 8.65 -10.13
C VAL A 278 5.33 9.06 -10.49
N THR A 279 5.72 8.92 -11.76
CA THR A 279 7.06 9.28 -12.24
C THR A 279 7.32 10.79 -12.22
N LEU A 280 6.28 11.59 -11.98
CA LEU A 280 6.39 13.03 -11.80
C LEU A 280 6.94 13.41 -10.43
N PHE A 281 6.81 12.52 -9.44
CA PHE A 281 7.29 12.74 -8.08
C PHE A 281 8.69 12.15 -7.91
N SER A 282 9.54 12.86 -7.16
CA SER A 282 10.83 12.35 -6.72
C SER A 282 10.69 11.69 -5.34
N GLY A 283 11.31 10.53 -5.14
CA GLY A 283 11.43 9.90 -3.82
C GLY A 283 10.36 8.87 -3.48
N ILE A 284 9.27 8.81 -4.25
CA ILE A 284 8.22 7.78 -4.07
C ILE A 284 8.83 6.39 -4.32
N LYS A 285 8.72 5.54 -3.30
CA LYS A 285 9.15 4.13 -3.31
C LYS A 285 7.96 3.19 -3.20
N HIS A 286 6.87 3.68 -2.61
CA HIS A 286 5.67 2.90 -2.32
C HIS A 286 4.42 3.66 -2.79
N VAL A 287 3.52 2.96 -3.45
CA VAL A 287 2.22 3.48 -3.89
C VAL A 287 1.12 2.62 -3.29
N GLU A 288 0.20 3.23 -2.56
CA GLU A 288 -1.00 2.57 -2.04
C GLU A 288 -2.21 2.99 -2.85
N VAL A 289 -3.02 2.03 -3.32
CA VAL A 289 -4.16 2.33 -4.20
C VAL A 289 -5.44 1.75 -3.63
N ALA A 290 -6.44 2.62 -3.45
CA ALA A 290 -7.80 2.27 -3.08
C ALA A 290 -8.80 2.73 -4.17
N GLY A 291 -9.70 1.83 -4.55
CA GLY A 291 -10.70 2.06 -5.60
C GLY A 291 -10.14 1.90 -7.01
N THR A 292 -10.72 2.61 -7.97
CA THR A 292 -10.36 2.50 -9.40
C THR A 292 -9.33 3.54 -9.81
N SER A 293 -8.18 3.11 -10.31
CA SER A 293 -7.09 4.01 -10.71
C SER A 293 -6.28 3.48 -11.89
N THR A 294 -5.82 4.38 -12.76
CA THR A 294 -4.72 4.13 -13.70
C THR A 294 -3.46 4.78 -13.16
N VAL A 295 -2.38 4.02 -13.00
CA VAL A 295 -1.15 4.49 -12.35
C VAL A 295 0.02 4.28 -13.30
N THR A 296 0.75 5.34 -13.60
CA THR A 296 2.04 5.24 -14.30
C THR A 296 3.16 5.21 -13.28
N LEU A 297 4.02 4.18 -13.30
CA LEU A 297 5.04 3.96 -12.27
C LEU A 297 6.47 4.11 -12.82
N ASN A 298 7.41 4.25 -11.88
CA ASN A 298 8.83 4.00 -12.15
C ASN A 298 9.14 2.52 -11.88
N ASP A 299 10.17 1.98 -12.52
CA ASP A 299 10.66 0.63 -12.28
C ASP A 299 10.96 0.36 -10.81
N GLY A 300 10.55 -0.81 -10.31
CA GLY A 300 10.81 -1.24 -8.95
C GLY A 300 10.02 -0.50 -7.87
N THR A 301 9.04 0.34 -8.24
CA THR A 301 8.09 0.92 -7.28
C THR A 301 7.25 -0.19 -6.67
N LEU A 302 7.17 -0.25 -5.33
CA LEU A 302 6.25 -1.14 -4.63
C LEU A 302 4.83 -0.59 -4.74
N VAL A 303 3.87 -1.43 -5.09
CA VAL A 303 2.46 -1.07 -5.14
C VAL A 303 1.69 -1.95 -4.17
N SER A 304 0.91 -1.35 -3.27
CA SER A 304 -0.05 -2.09 -2.45
C SER A 304 -1.47 -1.77 -2.90
N LEU A 305 -2.20 -2.79 -3.30
CA LEU A 305 -3.60 -2.74 -3.65
C LEU A 305 -4.42 -3.03 -2.39
N LEU A 306 -5.24 -2.05 -1.99
CA LEU A 306 -6.21 -2.25 -0.92
C LEU A 306 -7.38 -3.10 -1.42
N ASP A 307 -8.11 -3.70 -0.48
CA ASP A 307 -9.31 -4.49 -0.77
C ASP A 307 -10.32 -3.73 -1.66
N GLY A 308 -10.82 -4.40 -2.70
CA GLY A 308 -11.71 -3.85 -3.71
C GLY A 308 -11.04 -2.92 -4.74
N ALA A 309 -9.71 -2.82 -4.79
CA ALA A 309 -9.03 -1.99 -5.77
C ALA A 309 -9.13 -2.56 -7.19
N ASN A 310 -9.31 -1.66 -8.17
CA ASN A 310 -9.28 -1.99 -9.60
C ASN A 310 -8.24 -1.09 -10.27
N VAL A 311 -7.07 -1.65 -10.55
CA VAL A 311 -5.90 -0.86 -10.89
C VAL A 311 -5.34 -1.25 -12.24
N THR A 312 -5.15 -0.25 -13.09
CA THR A 312 -4.35 -0.37 -14.32
C THR A 312 -2.98 0.24 -14.10
N LEU A 313 -1.93 -0.57 -14.02
CA LEU A 313 -0.55 -0.11 -14.05
C LEU A 313 -0.13 0.11 -15.51
N THR A 314 0.56 1.22 -15.73
CA THR A 314 1.17 1.55 -17.02
C THR A 314 2.64 1.83 -16.78
N ASP A 315 3.49 1.31 -17.65
CA ASP A 315 4.89 1.71 -17.71
C ASP A 315 5.00 2.99 -18.55
N LYS A 316 5.83 3.93 -18.09
CA LYS A 316 6.18 5.16 -18.81
C LYS A 316 7.05 4.91 -20.04
N ALA A 317 7.83 3.82 -20.08
CA ALA A 317 8.89 3.67 -21.05
C ALA A 317 9.07 2.28 -21.70
N ALA A 318 8.07 1.40 -21.72
CA ALA A 318 8.09 0.08 -22.38
C ALA A 318 9.50 -0.52 -22.56
N SER A 319 10.26 -0.67 -21.47
CA SER A 319 11.61 -1.23 -21.53
C SER A 319 11.57 -2.69 -21.11
N ALA A 320 12.38 -3.50 -21.79
CA ALA A 320 12.43 -4.96 -21.65
C ALA A 320 13.03 -5.45 -20.31
N THR A 321 13.09 -4.58 -19.30
CA THR A 321 13.66 -4.84 -17.98
C THR A 321 12.71 -4.46 -16.86
N ASP A 322 11.53 -3.95 -17.19
CA ASP A 322 10.70 -3.20 -16.27
C ASP A 322 9.77 -4.16 -15.53
N TYR A 323 9.76 -4.02 -14.21
CA TYR A 323 9.10 -4.92 -13.29
C TYR A 323 8.36 -4.14 -12.20
N ALA A 324 7.12 -4.53 -11.98
CA ALA A 324 6.30 -4.05 -10.88
C ALA A 324 6.31 -5.06 -9.73
N VAL A 325 6.50 -4.57 -8.51
CA VAL A 325 6.23 -5.34 -7.28
C VAL A 325 4.82 -4.95 -6.84
N VAL A 326 3.91 -5.91 -6.78
CA VAL A 326 2.54 -5.66 -6.32
C VAL A 326 2.23 -6.52 -5.11
N GLU A 327 1.67 -5.89 -4.09
CA GLU A 327 1.09 -6.54 -2.93
C GLU A 327 -0.42 -6.36 -2.93
N THR A 328 -1.19 -7.40 -2.61
CA THR A 328 -2.64 -7.31 -2.45
C THR A 328 -3.04 -7.57 -1.00
N ASN A 329 -3.92 -6.71 -0.48
CA ASN A 329 -4.44 -6.79 0.89
C ASN A 329 -5.94 -7.15 0.90
N GLY A 330 -6.39 -8.01 -0.02
CA GLY A 330 -7.78 -8.39 -0.24
C GLY A 330 -8.05 -8.69 -1.72
N ASP A 331 -9.31 -8.61 -2.12
CA ASP A 331 -9.73 -8.78 -3.51
C ASP A 331 -9.27 -7.58 -4.35
N ALA A 332 -8.65 -7.82 -5.51
CA ALA A 332 -8.20 -6.74 -6.38
C ALA A 332 -8.18 -7.16 -7.85
N THR A 333 -8.61 -6.28 -8.76
CA THR A 333 -8.40 -6.47 -10.20
C THR A 333 -7.14 -5.71 -10.62
N LEU A 334 -6.21 -6.37 -11.31
CA LEU A 334 -4.94 -5.78 -11.72
C LEU A 334 -4.71 -5.95 -13.22
N THR A 335 -4.50 -4.84 -13.92
CA THR A 335 -4.05 -4.83 -15.31
C THR A 335 -2.67 -4.18 -15.35
N ALA A 336 -1.59 -4.88 -15.71
CA ALA A 336 -0.23 -4.31 -15.73
C ALA A 336 0.31 -4.16 -17.17
N ASN A 337 -0.10 -3.08 -17.84
CA ASN A 337 0.25 -2.78 -19.22
C ASN A 337 1.69 -2.23 -19.34
N GLY A 338 2.45 -2.79 -20.29
CA GLY A 338 3.79 -2.30 -20.63
C GLY A 338 4.94 -2.94 -19.86
N TYR A 339 4.67 -3.84 -18.90
CA TYR A 339 5.69 -4.55 -18.12
C TYR A 339 6.00 -5.92 -18.73
N GLU A 340 7.26 -6.37 -18.65
CA GLU A 340 7.64 -7.73 -19.07
C GLU A 340 7.48 -8.76 -17.95
N LEU A 341 7.73 -8.35 -16.71
CA LEU A 341 7.67 -9.16 -15.50
C LEU A 341 6.82 -8.45 -14.43
N LEU A 342 5.99 -9.22 -13.74
CA LEU A 342 5.26 -8.78 -12.56
C LEU A 342 5.62 -9.73 -11.42
N SER A 343 5.83 -9.24 -10.20
CA SER A 343 5.69 -10.11 -9.02
C SER A 343 4.58 -9.66 -8.13
N LEU A 344 3.77 -10.66 -7.82
CA LEU A 344 2.58 -10.52 -7.02
C LEU A 344 2.82 -11.20 -5.68
N THR A 345 2.57 -10.48 -4.62
CA THR A 345 2.60 -10.97 -3.24
C THR A 345 1.21 -10.77 -2.65
N ALA A 346 0.43 -11.83 -2.51
CA ALA A 346 -0.83 -11.74 -1.79
C ALA A 346 -0.54 -11.86 -0.28
N LYS A 347 -0.99 -10.89 0.52
CA LYS A 347 -0.79 -10.88 1.98
C LYS A 347 -1.96 -11.44 2.74
N GLN A 348 -3.18 -11.31 2.22
CA GLN A 348 -4.39 -11.96 2.72
C GLN A 348 -5.12 -12.54 1.51
N GLY A 349 -5.75 -13.71 1.66
CA GLY A 349 -6.47 -14.36 0.56
C GLY A 349 -7.36 -13.38 -0.21
N GLY A 350 -7.52 -13.63 -1.51
CA GLY A 350 -8.24 -12.73 -2.40
C GLY A 350 -8.15 -13.17 -3.86
N SER A 351 -9.03 -12.62 -4.68
CA SER A 351 -9.07 -12.88 -6.12
C SER A 351 -8.31 -11.79 -6.88
N VAL A 352 -7.40 -12.21 -7.76
CA VAL A 352 -6.69 -11.36 -8.72
C VAL A 352 -7.01 -11.79 -10.13
N GLU A 353 -7.55 -10.87 -10.93
CA GLU A 353 -7.75 -11.05 -12.37
C GLU A 353 -6.68 -10.24 -13.12
N LEU A 354 -5.94 -10.88 -14.02
CA LEU A 354 -4.87 -10.28 -14.83
C LEU A 354 -5.21 -10.27 -16.33
N ASN A 355 -5.70 -9.13 -16.83
CA ASN A 355 -6.02 -8.91 -18.25
C ASN A 355 -4.81 -8.33 -19.01
N GLN A 356 -4.13 -9.03 -19.96
CA GLN A 356 -2.82 -8.54 -20.47
C GLN A 356 -2.37 -8.95 -21.89
N ASP A 357 -1.96 -7.96 -22.69
CA ASP A 357 -1.34 -8.12 -24.02
C ASP A 357 0.18 -7.86 -24.06
N ALA A 358 0.86 -7.52 -22.95
CA ALA A 358 2.30 -7.18 -22.94
C ALA A 358 3.15 -8.00 -21.97
N LEU A 359 2.56 -8.45 -20.85
CA LEU A 359 3.23 -9.24 -19.82
C LEU A 359 3.66 -10.60 -20.37
N THR A 360 4.94 -10.94 -20.24
CA THR A 360 5.47 -12.23 -20.71
C THR A 360 5.75 -13.21 -19.59
N LYS A 361 6.01 -12.70 -18.38
CA LYS A 361 6.35 -13.50 -17.20
C LYS A 361 5.61 -13.01 -15.96
N LEU A 362 5.15 -13.94 -15.14
CA LEU A 362 4.58 -13.67 -13.82
C LEU A 362 5.34 -14.47 -12.77
N VAL A 363 5.81 -13.80 -11.72
CA VAL A 363 6.36 -14.43 -10.52
C VAL A 363 5.37 -14.21 -9.39
N ILE A 364 5.10 -15.24 -8.61
CA ILE A 364 4.16 -15.16 -7.49
C ILE A 364 4.90 -15.56 -6.24
N ASN A 365 4.91 -14.67 -5.26
CA ASN A 365 5.40 -14.92 -3.93
C ASN A 365 4.19 -14.93 -3.01
N ASN A 366 3.35 -15.97 -3.09
CA ASN A 366 2.21 -16.10 -2.18
C ASN A 366 2.74 -16.47 -0.80
N VAL A 367 2.92 -15.45 0.04
CA VAL A 367 3.37 -15.63 1.41
C VAL A 367 2.13 -16.05 2.20
N ALA A 368 2.05 -17.34 2.56
CA ALA A 368 1.15 -17.76 3.62
C ALA A 368 1.34 -16.80 4.79
N VAL A 369 0.26 -16.12 5.22
CA VAL A 369 0.28 -15.16 6.33
C VAL A 369 1.12 -15.78 7.43
N ASP A 370 2.22 -15.14 7.81
CA ASP A 370 3.08 -15.57 8.94
C ASP A 370 2.37 -15.28 10.26
N ASP A 371 1.11 -15.68 10.37
CA ASP A 371 0.42 -15.83 11.62
C ASP A 371 0.38 -17.32 11.90
N ALA A 372 1.18 -17.77 12.85
CA ALA A 372 1.35 -19.18 13.23
C ALA A 372 0.05 -19.88 13.69
N ALA A 373 -1.11 -19.23 13.54
CA ALA A 373 -2.43 -19.65 13.97
C ALA A 373 -3.41 -19.97 12.82
N THR A 374 -3.16 -19.52 11.57
CA THR A 374 -4.08 -19.81 10.45
C THR A 374 -3.68 -21.10 9.73
N PRO A 375 -4.63 -22.03 9.50
CA PRO A 375 -4.38 -23.20 8.67
C PRO A 375 -3.94 -22.76 7.26
N LEU A 376 -2.99 -23.49 6.66
CA LEU A 376 -2.46 -23.21 5.31
C LEU A 376 -3.55 -23.05 4.22
N ASP A 377 -4.73 -23.64 4.44
CA ASP A 377 -5.90 -23.62 3.56
C ASP A 377 -6.66 -22.27 3.54
N GLU A 378 -6.46 -21.38 4.52
CA GLU A 378 -7.13 -20.05 4.55
C GLU A 378 -6.33 -18.94 3.85
N SER A 379 -5.13 -19.23 3.35
CA SER A 379 -4.27 -18.30 2.58
C SER A 379 -4.40 -18.46 1.06
N LEU A 380 -5.61 -18.76 0.59
CA LEU A 380 -5.91 -19.01 -0.82
C LEU A 380 -5.79 -17.72 -1.65
N LEU A 381 -4.89 -17.75 -2.65
CA LEU A 381 -4.86 -16.77 -3.73
C LEU A 381 -5.62 -17.34 -4.93
N THR A 382 -6.70 -16.69 -5.35
CA THR A 382 -7.34 -17.02 -6.63
C THR A 382 -6.74 -16.13 -7.71
N LEU A 383 -6.29 -16.73 -8.80
CA LEU A 383 -5.65 -16.04 -9.91
C LEU A 383 -6.26 -16.47 -11.24
N ASP A 384 -6.87 -15.53 -11.95
CA ASP A 384 -7.34 -15.73 -13.33
C ASP A 384 -6.44 -14.93 -14.28
N VAL A 385 -5.76 -15.63 -15.19
CA VAL A 385 -4.94 -15.04 -16.26
C VAL A 385 -5.46 -15.40 -17.65
N THR A 386 -6.70 -15.84 -17.77
CA THR A 386 -7.33 -16.09 -19.07
C THR A 386 -7.33 -14.81 -19.91
N GLY A 387 -7.07 -14.95 -21.21
CA GLY A 387 -6.90 -13.82 -22.12
C GLY A 387 -5.55 -13.10 -22.04
N ALA A 388 -4.63 -13.50 -21.15
CA ALA A 388 -3.26 -12.96 -21.10
C ALA A 388 -2.39 -13.48 -22.25
N SER A 389 -2.65 -13.01 -23.47
CA SER A 389 -2.18 -13.60 -24.73
C SER A 389 -0.65 -13.69 -24.92
N LYS A 390 0.12 -12.87 -24.17
CA LYS A 390 1.59 -12.88 -24.20
C LYS A 390 2.24 -13.55 -23.00
N LEU A 391 1.48 -13.95 -21.99
CA LEU A 391 2.03 -14.59 -20.80
C LEU A 391 2.53 -15.99 -21.17
N THR A 392 3.82 -16.24 -20.93
CA THR A 392 4.47 -17.52 -21.28
C THR A 392 4.86 -18.34 -20.07
N SER A 393 5.04 -17.72 -18.90
CA SER A 393 5.44 -18.44 -17.69
C SER A 393 4.85 -17.84 -16.43
N ILE A 394 4.37 -18.71 -15.54
CA ILE A 394 3.98 -18.41 -14.17
C ILE A 394 4.91 -19.20 -13.25
N ASN A 395 5.59 -18.51 -12.34
CA ASN A 395 6.45 -19.13 -11.34
C ASN A 395 6.00 -18.71 -9.94
N ALA A 396 5.28 -19.61 -9.27
CA ALA A 396 4.82 -19.51 -7.90
C ALA A 396 5.58 -20.47 -6.96
N SER A 397 6.72 -21.05 -7.39
CA SER A 397 7.47 -22.07 -6.62
C SER A 397 7.96 -21.63 -5.24
N ALA A 398 8.07 -20.32 -5.00
CA ALA A 398 8.42 -19.76 -3.69
C ALA A 398 7.22 -19.62 -2.74
N SER A 399 6.01 -19.88 -3.23
CA SER A 399 4.77 -19.75 -2.47
C SER A 399 4.67 -20.80 -1.37
N LYS A 400 4.05 -20.41 -0.25
CA LYS A 400 3.85 -21.30 0.92
C LYS A 400 2.38 -21.62 1.20
N GLY A 401 1.47 -20.93 0.53
CA GLY A 401 0.02 -21.11 0.66
C GLY A 401 -0.60 -21.47 -0.69
N SER A 402 -1.81 -22.02 -0.65
CA SER A 402 -2.52 -22.53 -1.82
C SER A 402 -2.81 -21.46 -2.89
N LEU A 403 -2.74 -21.86 -4.15
CA LEU A 403 -3.06 -21.08 -5.34
C LEU A 403 -4.23 -21.73 -6.10
N ASP A 404 -5.32 -21.02 -6.37
CA ASP A 404 -6.34 -21.42 -7.36
C ASP A 404 -6.11 -20.64 -8.66
N LEU A 405 -5.35 -21.22 -9.57
CA LEU A 405 -4.95 -20.65 -10.86
C LEU A 405 -5.87 -21.13 -11.99
N THR A 406 -6.35 -20.19 -12.79
CA THR A 406 -6.94 -20.45 -14.12
C THR A 406 -6.14 -19.72 -15.19
N ALA A 407 -5.68 -20.43 -16.22
CA ALA A 407 -4.85 -19.88 -17.29
C ALA A 407 -5.15 -20.48 -18.66
N ASP A 408 -4.83 -19.75 -19.73
CA ASP A 408 -4.88 -20.27 -21.08
C ASP A 408 -3.68 -21.18 -21.38
N SER A 409 -3.87 -22.11 -22.31
CA SER A 409 -2.84 -23.01 -22.88
C SER A 409 -1.67 -22.29 -23.57
N SER A 410 -1.75 -20.96 -23.75
CA SER A 410 -0.63 -20.11 -24.18
C SER A 410 0.48 -19.99 -23.13
N VAL A 411 0.17 -20.24 -21.86
CA VAL A 411 1.16 -20.26 -20.78
C VAL A 411 1.97 -21.55 -20.87
N ALA A 412 3.21 -21.44 -21.34
CA ALA A 412 4.10 -22.56 -21.61
C ALA A 412 4.65 -23.22 -20.34
N SER A 413 4.76 -22.50 -19.22
CA SER A 413 5.21 -23.11 -17.96
C SER A 413 4.45 -22.56 -16.75
N VAL A 414 3.94 -23.46 -15.93
CA VAL A 414 3.36 -23.16 -14.61
C VAL A 414 4.14 -23.96 -13.58
N SER A 415 4.63 -23.30 -12.54
CA SER A 415 5.20 -23.95 -11.37
C SER A 415 4.60 -23.35 -10.12
N THR A 416 4.11 -24.18 -9.20
CA THR A 416 3.56 -23.75 -7.91
C THR A 416 4.41 -24.29 -6.75
N GLY A 417 4.02 -23.94 -5.53
CA GLY A 417 4.88 -23.97 -4.35
C GLY A 417 4.46 -25.04 -3.37
N ALA A 418 4.47 -24.71 -2.08
CA ALA A 418 3.78 -25.51 -1.08
C ALA A 418 2.33 -25.03 -0.94
N GLY A 419 1.41 -25.92 -0.58
CA GLY A 419 -0.01 -25.62 -0.46
C GLY A 419 -0.83 -26.65 -1.24
N ASN A 420 -2.15 -26.72 -1.03
CA ASN A 420 -3.00 -27.57 -1.88
C ASN A 420 -3.44 -26.71 -3.07
N ASP A 421 -2.66 -26.73 -4.14
CA ASP A 421 -2.84 -25.87 -5.29
C ASP A 421 -3.92 -26.44 -6.24
N LYS A 422 -4.70 -25.55 -6.85
CA LYS A 422 -5.64 -25.88 -7.92
C LYS A 422 -5.20 -25.17 -9.19
N ILE A 423 -4.85 -25.93 -10.21
CA ILE A 423 -4.34 -25.42 -11.49
C ILE A 423 -5.31 -25.84 -12.59
N THR A 424 -5.93 -24.88 -13.26
CA THR A 424 -6.81 -25.09 -14.42
C THR A 424 -6.20 -24.45 -15.66
N ILE A 425 -5.92 -25.26 -16.68
CA ILE A 425 -5.45 -24.79 -17.98
C ILE A 425 -6.53 -25.03 -19.03
N GLU A 426 -6.85 -24.01 -19.82
CA GLU A 426 -7.87 -24.07 -20.87
C GLU A 426 -7.32 -23.81 -22.29
N GLY A 427 -7.79 -24.58 -23.26
CA GLY A 427 -7.54 -24.36 -24.69
C GLY A 427 -6.60 -25.38 -25.34
N ASP A 428 -6.56 -25.32 -26.67
CA ASP A 428 -5.82 -26.27 -27.49
C ASP A 428 -4.31 -25.94 -27.55
N LEU A 429 -3.48 -26.93 -27.23
CA LEU A 429 -2.05 -26.90 -27.45
C LEU A 429 -1.74 -27.47 -28.85
N ALA A 430 -1.38 -26.60 -29.79
CA ALA A 430 -1.00 -26.99 -31.14
C ALA A 430 0.45 -26.59 -31.45
N ALA A 431 1.16 -27.44 -32.22
CA ALA A 431 2.47 -27.09 -32.76
C ALA A 431 2.35 -25.86 -33.69
N LYS A 432 3.15 -24.82 -33.45
CA LYS A 432 3.22 -23.67 -34.36
C LYS A 432 4.42 -23.84 -35.31
N ALA A 433 4.15 -23.92 -36.62
CA ALA A 433 5.21 -24.06 -37.62
C ALA A 433 6.27 -22.95 -37.47
N GLY A 434 7.52 -23.35 -37.20
CA GLY A 434 8.68 -22.45 -37.13
C GLY A 434 9.03 -21.85 -35.76
N ASN A 435 8.40 -22.26 -34.66
CA ASN A 435 8.79 -21.84 -33.30
C ASN A 435 8.99 -23.07 -32.38
N THR A 436 10.23 -23.29 -31.93
CA THR A 436 10.67 -24.47 -31.16
C THR A 436 10.13 -24.53 -29.73
N LEU A 437 9.53 -23.44 -29.22
CA LEU A 437 8.83 -23.38 -27.92
C LEU A 437 7.30 -23.35 -28.06
N ALA A 438 6.79 -23.20 -29.28
CA ALA A 438 5.35 -23.13 -29.49
C ALA A 438 4.76 -24.55 -29.55
N GLY A 439 4.00 -24.89 -28.52
CA GLY A 439 3.36 -26.19 -28.37
C GLY A 439 3.93 -27.02 -27.23
N THR A 440 4.87 -26.52 -26.42
CA THR A 440 5.27 -27.20 -25.18
C THR A 440 4.64 -26.50 -23.98
N GLN A 441 4.00 -27.28 -23.13
CA GLN A 441 3.48 -26.84 -21.83
C GLN A 441 4.01 -27.75 -20.72
N SER A 442 4.47 -27.13 -19.64
CA SER A 442 4.93 -27.82 -18.42
C SER A 442 4.17 -27.29 -17.21
N ILE A 443 3.67 -28.19 -16.38
CA ILE A 443 3.01 -27.88 -15.11
C ILE A 443 3.74 -28.66 -14.01
N ASP A 444 4.12 -27.97 -12.94
CA ASP A 444 4.74 -28.55 -11.75
C ASP A 444 4.02 -28.00 -10.51
N ALA A 445 3.24 -28.83 -9.82
CA ALA A 445 2.37 -28.37 -8.73
C ALA A 445 3.06 -28.28 -7.36
N GLY A 446 4.27 -28.84 -7.24
CA GLY A 446 5.10 -28.62 -6.05
C GLY A 446 4.76 -29.56 -4.90
N ALA A 447 4.37 -29.04 -3.74
CA ALA A 447 4.14 -29.84 -2.54
C ALA A 447 2.76 -29.54 -1.92
N GLY A 448 1.95 -30.57 -1.74
CA GLY A 448 0.60 -30.50 -1.21
C GLY A 448 -0.27 -31.55 -1.86
N ASN A 449 -1.57 -31.55 -1.58
CA ASN A 449 -2.51 -32.39 -2.34
C ASN A 449 -3.10 -31.53 -3.44
N ASP A 450 -2.49 -31.58 -4.61
CA ASP A 450 -2.76 -30.63 -5.68
C ASP A 450 -3.84 -31.15 -6.63
N LYS A 451 -4.56 -30.22 -7.25
CA LYS A 451 -5.57 -30.53 -8.26
C LYS A 451 -5.21 -29.83 -9.57
N ILE A 452 -4.74 -30.60 -10.53
CA ILE A 452 -4.37 -30.12 -11.86
C ILE A 452 -5.46 -30.54 -12.85
N THR A 453 -5.99 -29.60 -13.62
CA THR A 453 -6.98 -29.84 -14.67
C THR A 453 -6.51 -29.20 -15.97
N PHE A 454 -6.41 -29.99 -17.04
CA PHE A 454 -6.17 -29.49 -18.39
C PHE A 454 -7.38 -29.80 -19.26
N THR A 455 -7.99 -28.75 -19.83
CA THR A 455 -9.14 -28.86 -20.73
C THR A 455 -8.77 -28.33 -22.11
N GLY A 456 -8.70 -29.21 -23.10
CA GLY A 456 -8.30 -28.87 -24.47
C GLY A 456 -7.61 -30.01 -25.18
N ASN A 457 -7.25 -29.80 -26.45
CA ASN A 457 -6.57 -30.80 -27.26
C ASN A 457 -5.05 -30.56 -27.27
N VAL A 458 -4.26 -31.61 -27.09
CA VAL A 458 -2.81 -31.59 -27.37
C VAL A 458 -2.59 -32.23 -28.74
N ASN A 459 -2.40 -31.40 -29.76
CA ASN A 459 -2.38 -31.82 -31.15
C ASN A 459 -0.94 -32.09 -31.65
N GLY A 460 -0.67 -33.34 -32.01
CA GLY A 460 0.58 -33.77 -32.64
C GLY A 460 0.36 -34.33 -34.04
N THR A 461 1.26 -34.03 -34.98
CA THR A 461 1.26 -34.66 -36.31
C THR A 461 2.32 -35.76 -36.43
N THR A 462 3.39 -35.69 -35.64
CA THR A 462 4.41 -36.74 -35.44
C THR A 462 5.03 -36.62 -34.02
N PRO A 463 5.68 -37.67 -33.47
CA PRO A 463 6.35 -37.61 -32.16
C PRO A 463 7.52 -36.61 -32.06
N ALA A 464 8.07 -36.12 -33.19
CA ALA A 464 9.22 -35.20 -33.21
C ALA A 464 8.83 -33.73 -33.46
N ASP A 465 7.62 -33.46 -33.96
CA ASP A 465 7.09 -32.13 -34.28
C ASP A 465 5.75 -31.83 -33.55
N GLY A 466 5.42 -32.62 -32.53
CA GLY A 466 4.12 -32.54 -31.82
C GLY A 466 4.11 -31.54 -30.68
N ALA A 467 2.93 -30.99 -30.39
CA ALA A 467 2.70 -30.35 -29.09
C ALA A 467 3.05 -31.33 -27.96
N SER A 468 3.63 -30.83 -26.87
CA SER A 468 4.05 -31.61 -25.72
C SER A 468 3.46 -31.02 -24.43
N LEU A 469 2.76 -31.84 -23.66
CA LEU A 469 2.27 -31.50 -22.33
C LEU A 469 3.00 -32.37 -21.29
N THR A 470 3.54 -31.73 -20.25
CA THR A 470 4.13 -32.41 -19.10
C THR A 470 3.47 -31.89 -17.84
N ILE A 471 2.97 -32.80 -17.00
CA ILE A 471 2.36 -32.48 -15.71
C ILE A 471 3.09 -33.27 -14.62
N ASN A 472 3.49 -32.59 -13.56
CA ASN A 472 4.04 -33.16 -12.34
C ASN A 472 3.19 -32.72 -11.14
N GLY A 473 2.61 -33.66 -10.40
CA GLY A 473 1.89 -33.39 -9.15
C GLY A 473 2.87 -32.94 -8.07
N GLY A 474 3.87 -33.78 -7.79
CA GLY A 474 4.96 -33.43 -6.88
C GLY A 474 4.87 -34.24 -5.60
N ALA A 475 4.72 -33.61 -4.44
CA ALA A 475 4.65 -34.33 -3.16
C ALA A 475 3.30 -34.17 -2.48
N GLY A 476 2.59 -35.27 -2.24
CA GLY A 476 1.27 -35.32 -1.61
C GLY A 476 0.33 -36.17 -2.46
N ASN A 477 -0.97 -36.17 -2.15
CA ASN A 477 -1.92 -36.99 -2.90
C ASN A 477 -2.56 -36.14 -4.00
N ASP A 478 -2.02 -36.24 -5.20
CA ASP A 478 -2.36 -35.31 -6.28
C ASP A 478 -3.49 -35.85 -7.14
N THR A 479 -4.27 -34.95 -7.75
CA THR A 479 -5.30 -35.28 -8.74
C THR A 479 -4.99 -34.60 -10.05
N ILE A 480 -4.70 -35.37 -11.08
CA ILE A 480 -4.44 -34.90 -12.44
C ILE A 480 -5.63 -35.28 -13.32
N THR A 481 -6.37 -34.27 -13.79
CA THR A 481 -7.54 -34.43 -14.66
C THR A 481 -7.26 -33.94 -16.07
N LEU A 482 -7.52 -34.78 -17.07
CA LEU A 482 -7.41 -34.43 -18.49
C LEU A 482 -8.76 -34.54 -19.20
N ASP A 483 -9.19 -33.47 -19.87
CA ASP A 483 -10.43 -33.39 -20.66
C ASP A 483 -10.12 -32.92 -22.09
N GLY A 484 -10.08 -33.85 -23.05
CA GLY A 484 -9.78 -33.55 -24.45
C GLY A 484 -9.03 -34.65 -25.21
N SER A 485 -8.53 -34.32 -26.40
CA SER A 485 -7.79 -35.26 -27.27
C SER A 485 -6.28 -35.01 -27.23
N PHE A 486 -5.52 -36.05 -26.85
CA PHE A 486 -4.08 -35.98 -26.63
C PHE A 486 -3.35 -36.81 -27.70
N THR A 487 -3.17 -36.24 -28.88
CA THR A 487 -2.45 -36.88 -30.00
C THR A 487 -0.98 -36.45 -30.09
N GLY A 488 -0.60 -35.40 -29.37
CA GLY A 488 0.79 -35.00 -29.13
C GLY A 488 1.43 -35.74 -27.96
N ASN A 489 2.63 -35.31 -27.56
CA ASN A 489 3.37 -35.96 -26.48
C ASN A 489 2.81 -35.53 -25.11
N THR A 490 2.15 -36.43 -24.39
CA THR A 490 1.63 -36.12 -23.05
C THR A 490 2.27 -37.04 -22.00
N THR A 491 2.91 -36.45 -21.00
CA THR A 491 3.56 -37.16 -19.89
C THR A 491 3.02 -36.66 -18.55
N LEU A 492 2.55 -37.56 -17.71
CA LEU A 492 2.05 -37.28 -16.38
C LEU A 492 2.95 -37.95 -15.34
N THR A 493 3.23 -37.23 -14.25
CA THR A 493 3.96 -37.71 -13.08
C THR A 493 3.11 -37.40 -11.87
N GLY A 494 2.78 -38.40 -11.06
CA GLY A 494 2.05 -38.19 -9.81
C GLY A 494 3.00 -37.62 -8.75
N GLY A 495 4.11 -38.31 -8.55
CA GLY A 495 5.17 -37.98 -7.61
C GLY A 495 5.09 -38.82 -6.33
N GLU A 496 5.33 -38.20 -5.18
CA GLU A 496 5.27 -38.88 -3.89
C GLU A 496 3.85 -38.84 -3.32
N GLY A 497 3.11 -39.95 -3.31
CA GLY A 497 1.84 -40.00 -2.59
C GLY A 497 0.92 -41.10 -3.06
N LYS A 498 -0.39 -40.83 -2.97
CA LYS A 498 -1.44 -41.67 -3.56
C LYS A 498 -2.17 -40.85 -4.59
N ASP A 499 -1.73 -40.95 -5.83
CA ASP A 499 -2.14 -40.02 -6.86
C ASP A 499 -3.35 -40.56 -7.62
N LEU A 500 -4.18 -39.65 -8.12
CA LEU A 500 -5.33 -39.93 -8.96
C LEU A 500 -5.11 -39.34 -10.34
N PHE A 501 -4.99 -40.20 -11.34
CA PHE A 501 -5.00 -39.81 -12.74
C PHE A 501 -6.44 -39.95 -13.28
N ASP A 502 -7.21 -38.86 -13.29
CA ASP A 502 -8.56 -38.80 -13.86
C ASP A 502 -8.51 -38.52 -15.37
N LEU A 503 -8.58 -39.61 -16.13
CA LEU A 503 -8.55 -39.65 -17.58
C LEU A 503 -9.91 -40.06 -18.15
N THR A 504 -10.99 -39.88 -17.37
CA THR A 504 -12.34 -40.35 -17.74
C THR A 504 -12.89 -39.71 -19.01
N LYS A 505 -12.33 -38.57 -19.42
CA LYS A 505 -12.70 -37.82 -20.62
C LYS A 505 -11.56 -37.65 -21.64
N ALA A 506 -10.41 -38.28 -21.39
CA ALA A 506 -9.27 -38.17 -22.29
C ALA A 506 -9.37 -39.18 -23.44
N THR A 507 -8.98 -38.77 -24.64
CA THR A 507 -8.71 -39.67 -25.79
C THR A 507 -7.28 -39.47 -26.29
N GLY A 508 -6.77 -40.38 -27.13
CA GLY A 508 -5.46 -40.26 -27.74
C GLY A 508 -4.41 -41.20 -27.14
N THR A 509 -3.20 -40.69 -26.97
CA THR A 509 -2.06 -41.43 -26.43
C THR A 509 -1.30 -40.58 -25.43
N LEU A 510 -1.08 -41.12 -24.23
CA LEU A 510 -0.32 -40.45 -23.18
C LEU A 510 0.53 -41.44 -22.38
N SER A 511 1.38 -40.92 -21.52
CA SER A 511 2.24 -41.70 -20.64
C SER A 511 2.16 -41.24 -19.19
N ILE A 512 2.27 -42.19 -18.26
CA ILE A 512 2.46 -41.95 -16.83
C ILE A 512 3.83 -42.53 -16.46
N SER A 513 4.72 -41.72 -15.90
CA SER A 513 6.13 -42.08 -15.70
C SER A 513 6.43 -42.85 -14.41
N ASP A 514 5.56 -42.76 -13.40
CA ASP A 514 5.89 -43.20 -12.03
C ASP A 514 4.75 -43.95 -11.32
N PHE A 515 3.73 -44.40 -12.03
CA PHE A 515 2.58 -45.10 -11.45
C PHE A 515 2.99 -46.26 -10.53
N VAL A 516 2.48 -46.27 -9.31
CA VAL A 516 2.73 -47.29 -8.29
C VAL A 516 1.46 -48.07 -7.98
N SER A 517 1.43 -49.33 -8.43
CA SER A 517 0.29 -50.24 -8.20
C SER A 517 -0.04 -50.39 -6.71
N GLY A 518 -1.31 -50.23 -6.38
CA GLY A 518 -1.83 -50.31 -5.00
C GLY A 518 -1.67 -49.04 -4.17
N GLN A 519 -0.98 -48.01 -4.70
CA GLN A 519 -0.92 -46.67 -4.11
C GLN A 519 -1.72 -45.70 -4.95
N ASP A 520 -1.42 -45.65 -6.25
CA ASP A 520 -2.05 -44.73 -7.19
C ASP A 520 -3.31 -45.32 -7.80
N LYS A 521 -4.17 -44.41 -8.28
CA LYS A 521 -5.43 -44.72 -8.95
C LYS A 521 -5.41 -44.17 -10.36
N LEU A 522 -5.82 -45.02 -11.28
CA LEU A 522 -6.03 -44.66 -12.67
C LEU A 522 -7.52 -44.67 -12.97
N ALA A 523 -8.07 -43.48 -13.18
CA ALA A 523 -9.46 -43.31 -13.49
C ALA A 523 -9.70 -43.17 -14.99
N VAL A 524 -10.53 -44.03 -15.57
CA VAL A 524 -10.77 -44.13 -17.02
C VAL A 524 -12.24 -44.35 -17.35
N GLY A 525 -12.68 -43.76 -18.46
CA GLY A 525 -14.08 -43.72 -18.86
C GLY A 525 -14.37 -44.60 -20.07
N LEU A 526 -15.52 -45.28 -20.04
CA LEU A 526 -16.17 -45.87 -21.20
C LEU A 526 -17.59 -45.27 -21.27
N THR A 527 -18.05 -44.88 -22.46
CA THR A 527 -19.43 -44.40 -22.62
C THR A 527 -20.42 -45.53 -22.86
N LYS A 528 -19.95 -46.71 -23.31
CA LYS A 528 -20.83 -47.82 -23.75
C LYS A 528 -20.81 -49.09 -22.91
N THR A 529 -19.69 -49.47 -22.31
CA THR A 529 -19.56 -50.75 -21.58
C THR A 529 -18.85 -50.58 -20.23
N THR A 530 -18.95 -51.58 -19.35
CA THR A 530 -18.24 -51.63 -18.05
C THR A 530 -17.30 -52.83 -17.97
N ASP A 531 -16.80 -53.32 -19.12
CA ASP A 531 -16.08 -54.59 -19.21
C ASP A 531 -14.57 -54.38 -19.11
N PHE A 532 -13.98 -54.81 -17.98
CA PHE A 532 -12.53 -54.88 -17.82
C PHE A 532 -12.05 -56.26 -18.30
N GLY A 533 -11.43 -56.29 -19.48
CA GLY A 533 -11.01 -57.50 -20.19
C GLY A 533 -9.70 -58.15 -19.69
N GLY A 534 -8.96 -57.49 -18.79
CA GLY A 534 -7.76 -58.03 -18.15
C GLY A 534 -6.49 -58.02 -19.03
N ASP A 535 -5.51 -58.88 -18.68
CA ASP A 535 -4.22 -59.00 -19.38
C ASP A 535 -4.35 -59.70 -20.74
N VAL A 536 -4.00 -58.99 -21.81
CA VAL A 536 -4.00 -59.50 -23.18
C VAL A 536 -2.60 -59.66 -23.77
N THR A 537 -1.55 -59.66 -22.95
CA THR A 537 -0.14 -59.73 -23.39
C THR A 537 0.13 -60.90 -24.34
N SER A 538 -0.47 -62.06 -24.09
CA SER A 538 -0.33 -63.24 -24.93
C SER A 538 -1.00 -63.15 -26.30
N GLN A 539 -1.82 -62.12 -26.53
CA GLN A 539 -2.63 -61.91 -27.73
C GLN A 539 -2.08 -60.80 -28.64
N LEU A 540 -0.91 -60.22 -28.30
CA LEU A 540 -0.30 -59.14 -29.08
C LEU A 540 -0.01 -59.56 -30.52
N VAL A 541 -0.48 -58.73 -31.45
CA VAL A 541 -0.07 -58.77 -32.86
C VAL A 541 0.97 -57.69 -33.07
N LEU A 542 2.13 -58.06 -33.63
CA LEU A 542 3.21 -57.12 -33.93
C LEU A 542 3.31 -56.90 -35.44
N ASN A 543 3.52 -55.64 -35.82
CA ASN A 543 3.93 -55.25 -37.17
C ASN A 543 5.34 -55.78 -37.48
N LYS A 544 5.73 -55.73 -38.76
CA LYS A 544 7.06 -56.18 -39.20
C LYS A 544 8.21 -55.39 -38.57
N ASP A 545 7.96 -54.16 -38.16
CA ASP A 545 8.91 -53.28 -37.49
C ASP A 545 8.97 -53.48 -35.96
N GLY A 546 8.17 -54.42 -35.43
CA GLY A 546 8.10 -54.71 -34.00
C GLY A 546 7.12 -53.85 -33.21
N SER A 547 6.49 -52.84 -33.83
CA SER A 547 5.44 -52.05 -33.19
C SER A 547 4.16 -52.89 -32.97
N VAL A 548 3.38 -52.55 -31.95
CA VAL A 548 2.11 -53.24 -31.67
C VAL A 548 1.06 -52.82 -32.69
N ASP A 549 0.44 -53.81 -33.34
CA ASP A 549 -0.74 -53.61 -34.18
C ASP A 549 -1.98 -53.61 -33.29
N LEU A 550 -2.33 -52.43 -32.78
CA LEU A 550 -3.47 -52.24 -31.86
C LEU A 550 -4.79 -52.68 -32.50
N ALA A 551 -4.98 -52.41 -33.79
CA ALA A 551 -6.21 -52.76 -34.49
C ALA A 551 -6.44 -54.27 -34.53
N ASN A 552 -5.41 -55.06 -34.85
CA ASN A 552 -5.52 -56.52 -34.91
C ASN A 552 -5.41 -57.19 -33.53
N THR A 553 -4.66 -56.63 -32.59
CA THR A 553 -4.58 -57.14 -31.20
C THR A 553 -5.97 -57.14 -30.53
N LEU A 554 -6.83 -56.17 -30.86
CA LEU A 554 -8.17 -56.03 -30.28
C LEU A 554 -9.24 -56.86 -31.00
N SER A 555 -8.99 -57.33 -32.22
CA SER A 555 -9.97 -58.20 -32.90
C SER A 555 -10.20 -59.55 -32.17
N GLY A 556 -9.30 -59.94 -31.26
CA GLY A 556 -9.40 -61.12 -30.40
C GLY A 556 -9.84 -60.85 -28.94
N ALA A 557 -9.62 -59.63 -28.43
CA ALA A 557 -9.98 -59.19 -27.09
C ALA A 557 -11.18 -58.26 -27.18
N LYS A 558 -12.34 -58.64 -26.62
CA LYS A 558 -13.65 -57.92 -26.61
C LYS A 558 -13.66 -56.54 -27.31
N ALA A 559 -14.47 -56.44 -28.37
CA ALA A 559 -14.49 -55.32 -29.30
C ALA A 559 -14.68 -53.93 -28.67
N ASP A 560 -15.18 -53.82 -27.44
CA ASP A 560 -15.30 -52.61 -26.62
C ASP A 560 -14.98 -52.94 -25.14
N GLY A 561 -14.13 -52.14 -24.47
CA GLY A 561 -13.72 -52.38 -23.08
C GLY A 561 -12.35 -51.83 -22.70
N ILE A 562 -11.92 -52.13 -21.47
CA ILE A 562 -10.58 -51.78 -20.96
C ILE A 562 -9.72 -53.05 -20.88
N VAL A 563 -8.55 -53.04 -21.51
CA VAL A 563 -7.56 -54.13 -21.45
C VAL A 563 -6.19 -53.59 -21.12
N TYR A 564 -5.27 -54.44 -20.67
CA TYR A 564 -3.86 -54.06 -20.54
C TYR A 564 -2.93 -55.13 -21.09
N PHE A 565 -1.71 -54.72 -21.44
CA PHE A 565 -0.67 -55.63 -21.92
C PHE A 565 0.73 -55.10 -21.63
N HIS A 566 1.72 -55.98 -21.70
CA HIS A 566 3.14 -55.61 -21.61
C HIS A 566 3.82 -55.65 -22.97
N HIS A 567 4.60 -54.63 -23.29
CA HIS A 567 5.48 -54.62 -24.46
C HIS A 567 6.78 -53.89 -24.15
N GLY A 568 7.91 -54.53 -24.45
CA GLY A 568 9.22 -54.05 -23.98
C GLY A 568 9.29 -54.02 -22.45
N ASP A 569 9.63 -52.86 -21.90
CA ASP A 569 9.74 -52.62 -20.46
C ASP A 569 8.53 -51.93 -19.85
N ASN A 570 7.46 -51.66 -20.62
CA ASN A 570 6.30 -50.88 -20.20
C ASN A 570 5.01 -51.72 -20.15
N THR A 571 4.07 -51.25 -19.34
CA THR A 571 2.66 -51.69 -19.34
C THR A 571 1.83 -50.69 -20.14
N TYR A 572 0.88 -51.18 -20.91
CA TYR A 572 -0.03 -50.36 -21.70
C TYR A 572 -1.46 -50.66 -21.25
N VAL A 573 -2.22 -49.62 -20.94
CA VAL A 573 -3.66 -49.70 -20.67
C VAL A 573 -4.38 -49.11 -21.87
N LEU A 574 -5.28 -49.88 -22.45
CA LEU A 574 -6.06 -49.47 -23.60
C LEU A 574 -7.54 -49.41 -23.23
N VAL A 575 -8.13 -48.25 -23.48
CA VAL A 575 -9.55 -47.95 -23.26
C VAL A 575 -10.19 -47.76 -24.63
N ASN A 576 -10.95 -48.75 -25.07
CA ASN A 576 -11.61 -48.75 -26.37
C ASN A 576 -13.13 -48.66 -26.20
N ASP A 577 -13.73 -47.57 -26.66
CA ASP A 577 -15.14 -47.26 -26.44
C ASP A 577 -16.01 -47.55 -27.68
N ASN A 578 -15.49 -48.32 -28.64
CA ASN A 578 -16.20 -48.66 -29.85
C ASN A 578 -15.81 -50.02 -30.44
N THR A 579 -16.74 -50.64 -31.17
CA THR A 579 -16.57 -51.97 -31.79
C THR A 579 -15.89 -51.93 -33.16
N ALA A 580 -15.50 -50.76 -33.67
CA ALA A 580 -14.87 -50.59 -34.98
C ALA A 580 -13.32 -50.70 -34.93
N GLY A 581 -12.77 -50.96 -33.73
CA GLY A 581 -11.33 -51.05 -33.48
C GLY A 581 -10.74 -49.72 -33.01
N TYR A 582 -9.49 -49.77 -32.52
CA TYR A 582 -8.83 -48.62 -31.92
C TYR A 582 -8.63 -47.45 -32.90
N SER A 583 -8.99 -46.24 -32.46
CA SER A 583 -8.67 -44.96 -33.07
C SER A 583 -8.31 -43.95 -31.99
N ALA A 584 -7.12 -43.35 -32.08
CA ALA A 584 -6.66 -42.33 -31.14
C ALA A 584 -7.59 -41.10 -31.02
N ALA A 585 -8.48 -40.86 -32.00
CA ALA A 585 -9.45 -39.77 -31.90
C ALA A 585 -10.56 -40.05 -30.86
N ASN A 586 -10.92 -41.32 -30.65
CA ASN A 586 -12.08 -41.72 -29.84
C ASN A 586 -11.71 -42.62 -28.65
N ASP A 587 -10.52 -43.21 -28.70
CA ASP A 587 -10.06 -44.21 -27.74
C ASP A 587 -8.76 -43.72 -27.08
N LEU A 588 -8.42 -44.28 -25.92
CA LEU A 588 -7.27 -43.84 -25.12
C LEU A 588 -6.27 -44.98 -24.95
N LEU A 589 -5.00 -44.71 -25.27
CA LEU A 589 -3.87 -45.57 -24.97
C LEU A 589 -2.96 -44.90 -23.92
N ILE A 590 -2.77 -45.57 -22.80
CA ILE A 590 -1.97 -45.08 -21.68
C ILE A 590 -0.73 -45.97 -21.57
N THR A 591 0.45 -45.36 -21.63
CA THR A 591 1.71 -46.05 -21.34
C THR A 591 2.07 -45.83 -19.89
N LEU A 592 2.16 -46.90 -19.10
CA LEU A 592 2.74 -46.86 -17.76
C LEU A 592 4.20 -47.32 -17.85
N THR A 593 5.12 -46.49 -17.36
CA THR A 593 6.54 -46.82 -17.39
C THR A 593 6.83 -47.97 -16.43
N GLY A 594 7.48 -49.03 -16.92
CA GLY A 594 7.74 -50.23 -16.14
C GLY A 594 6.71 -51.35 -16.33
N LYS A 595 7.06 -52.56 -15.89
CA LYS A 595 6.17 -53.73 -15.89
C LYS A 595 5.31 -53.76 -14.63
N ILE A 596 4.17 -53.10 -14.72
CA ILE A 596 3.22 -52.94 -13.62
C ILE A 596 2.16 -54.04 -13.66
N ASP A 597 2.05 -54.80 -12.58
CA ASP A 597 0.99 -55.80 -12.41
C ASP A 597 -0.32 -55.12 -12.00
N LEU A 598 -1.34 -55.26 -12.86
CA LEU A 598 -2.70 -54.73 -12.67
C LEU A 598 -3.72 -55.85 -12.34
N THR A 599 -3.27 -57.07 -12.01
CA THR A 599 -4.15 -58.22 -11.71
C THR A 599 -4.89 -58.12 -10.36
N LEU A 600 -4.49 -57.20 -9.48
CA LEU A 600 -4.97 -57.09 -8.08
C LEU A 600 -5.65 -55.76 -7.72
N THR A 601 -5.91 -54.88 -8.67
CA THR A 601 -6.63 -53.62 -8.42
C THR A 601 -8.13 -53.87 -8.27
N ASP A 602 -8.71 -53.40 -7.16
CA ASP A 602 -10.15 -53.47 -6.86
C ASP A 602 -10.94 -52.72 -7.94
N VAL A 603 -11.50 -53.46 -8.92
CA VAL A 603 -12.40 -52.92 -9.94
C VAL A 603 -13.79 -52.76 -9.31
N SER A 604 -13.90 -51.90 -8.30
CA SER A 604 -15.14 -51.68 -7.57
C SER A 604 -16.02 -50.63 -8.27
N GLY A 605 -17.06 -51.10 -8.97
CA GLY A 605 -18.38 -50.47 -9.05
C GLY A 605 -18.53 -49.07 -9.69
N VAL A 606 -19.00 -49.07 -10.94
CA VAL A 606 -19.96 -48.15 -11.59
C VAL A 606 -19.98 -46.68 -11.10
N ALA A 607 -19.48 -45.81 -12.00
CA ALA A 607 -19.38 -44.35 -11.96
C ALA A 607 -18.04 -43.85 -11.38
N ALA A 608 -17.08 -43.60 -12.28
CA ALA A 608 -15.69 -43.22 -12.02
C ALA A 608 -14.87 -44.32 -11.33
N VAL A 609 -14.34 -45.24 -12.16
CA VAL A 609 -13.09 -45.95 -11.86
C VAL A 609 -11.99 -44.97 -12.09
#